data_AF-A0A830HGJ7-F1
#
_entry.id   AF-A0A830HGJ7-F1
#
_cell.length_a   1.000
_cell.length_b   1.000
_cell.length_c   1.000
_cell.angle_alpha   90.00
_cell.angle_beta   90.00
_cell.angle_gamma   90.00
#
_symmetry.space_group_name_H-M   'P 1'
#
loop_
_entity.id
_entity.type
_entity.pdbx_description
1 polymer ?
#
loop_
_entity_poly.entity_id
_entity_poly.type
_entity_poly.pdbx_seq_one_letter_code
_entity_poly.pdbx_strand_id
1 'polypeptide(L)'
;MSDSDKQSAVSALAACGEDIAQLEAAVSKYTWLEDHPGPHRQKWRLARGKVQRAKTPSKIVRVGAGNAEAEEAVEEKSDGFQFEHGASGKTYSVDADFAKFTDENNKKEYFYNLKWRMKQMPGGASMKREEFYYLYGLEQQAKNGDNNTERPMWAERGGLDFEGRERWAQWERMKGMDAATAKKHFVEVYHEFDRKKALYAF
;
A
#
# COMPACT_ATOMS: atom_id res chain seq x y z
N MET A 1 -20.10 26.99 25.84
CA MET A 1 -20.63 25.61 25.91
C MET A 1 -20.25 24.99 27.22
N SER A 2 -21.24 24.40 27.91
CA SER A 2 -21.00 23.57 29.09
C SER A 2 -20.35 22.24 28.67
N ASP A 3 -19.72 21.55 29.62
CA ASP A 3 -19.15 20.22 29.38
C ASP A 3 -20.24 19.17 29.05
N SER A 4 -21.44 19.38 29.60
CA SER A 4 -22.64 18.60 29.29
C SER A 4 -23.03 18.68 27.81
N ASP A 5 -22.92 19.86 27.20
CA ASP A 5 -23.21 20.06 25.77
C ASP A 5 -22.23 19.28 24.88
N LYS A 6 -20.94 19.26 25.27
CA LYS A 6 -19.89 18.51 24.56
C LYS A 6 -20.08 17.01 24.68
N GLN A 7 -20.46 16.54 25.87
CA GLN A 7 -20.74 15.12 26.09
C GLN A 7 -21.99 14.68 25.31
N SER A 8 -23.03 15.51 25.26
CA SER A 8 -24.24 15.26 24.47
C SER A 8 -23.93 15.17 22.97
N ALA A 9 -23.07 16.05 22.44
CA ALA A 9 -22.62 16.01 21.05
C ALA A 9 -21.83 14.72 20.73
N VAL A 10 -20.96 14.28 21.64
CA VAL A 10 -20.22 13.01 21.48
C VAL A 10 -21.16 11.81 21.52
N SER A 11 -22.14 11.80 22.42
CA SER A 11 -23.14 10.72 22.50
C SER A 11 -24.00 10.66 21.24
N ALA A 12 -24.36 11.82 20.66
CA ALA A 12 -25.08 11.89 19.38
C ALA A 12 -24.25 11.30 18.22
N LEU A 13 -22.94 11.60 18.16
CA LEU A 13 -22.04 11.01 17.16
C LEU A 13 -21.89 9.49 17.33
N ALA A 14 -21.89 9.00 18.58
CA ALA A 14 -21.83 7.56 18.86
C ALA A 14 -23.15 6.85 18.48
N ALA A 15 -24.29 7.50 18.68
CA ALA A 15 -25.61 6.96 18.35
C ALA A 15 -25.84 6.75 16.85
N CYS A 16 -25.14 7.49 15.97
CA CYS A 16 -25.20 7.29 14.53
C CYS A 16 -24.63 5.92 14.08
N GLY A 17 -23.81 5.25 14.91
CA GLY A 17 -23.31 3.91 14.64
C GLY A 17 -22.55 3.80 13.31
N GLU A 18 -23.10 2.99 12.40
CA GLU A 18 -22.56 2.73 11.05
C GLU A 18 -23.32 3.47 9.92
N ASP A 19 -24.38 4.21 10.24
CA ASP A 19 -25.11 5.01 9.24
C ASP A 19 -24.28 6.24 8.86
N ILE A 20 -23.61 6.17 7.71
CA ILE A 20 -22.69 7.19 7.20
C ILE A 20 -23.42 8.51 6.92
N ALA A 21 -24.67 8.46 6.47
CA ALA A 21 -25.44 9.68 6.14
C ALA A 21 -25.80 10.45 7.42
N GLN A 22 -26.23 9.74 8.46
CA GLN A 22 -26.48 10.34 9.77
C GLN A 22 -25.20 10.85 10.43
N LEU A 23 -24.11 10.09 10.32
CA LEU A 23 -22.80 10.48 10.86
C LEU A 23 -22.28 11.76 10.19
N GLU A 24 -22.49 11.92 8.89
CA GLU A 24 -22.13 13.14 8.16
C GLU A 24 -22.92 14.37 8.62
N ALA A 25 -24.24 14.23 8.76
CA ALA A 25 -25.10 15.30 9.25
C ALA A 25 -24.69 15.71 10.67
N ALA A 26 -24.37 14.74 11.54
CA ALA A 26 -23.90 14.99 12.90
C ALA A 26 -22.51 15.66 12.92
N VAL A 27 -21.56 15.18 12.13
CA VAL A 27 -20.21 15.78 12.03
C VAL A 27 -20.29 17.25 11.59
N SER A 28 -21.16 17.55 10.61
CA SER A 28 -21.40 18.91 10.12
C SER A 28 -22.11 19.80 11.15
N LYS A 29 -23.03 19.23 11.94
CA LYS A 29 -23.74 19.94 13.01
C LYS A 29 -22.82 20.31 14.18
N TYR A 30 -21.82 19.48 14.48
CA TYR A 30 -20.93 19.63 15.64
C TYR A 30 -19.51 20.08 15.27
N THR A 31 -19.34 20.84 14.18
CA THR A 31 -18.04 21.38 13.71
C THR A 31 -17.32 22.23 14.77
N TRP A 32 -18.08 22.93 15.61
CA TRP A 32 -17.56 23.73 16.72
C TRP A 32 -16.74 22.93 17.76
N LEU A 33 -16.82 21.59 17.77
CA LEU A 33 -15.93 20.75 18.60
C LEU A 33 -14.46 20.82 18.16
N GLU A 34 -14.16 21.32 16.97
CA GLU A 34 -12.80 21.49 16.46
C GLU A 34 -11.98 22.50 17.29
N ASP A 35 -12.65 23.56 17.75
CA ASP A 35 -12.06 24.70 18.47
C ASP A 35 -11.88 24.43 19.98
N HIS A 36 -12.39 23.30 20.49
CA HIS A 36 -12.31 22.95 21.90
C HIS A 36 -11.30 21.83 22.15
N PRO A 37 -10.09 22.13 22.68
CA PRO A 37 -9.12 21.10 23.00
C PRO A 37 -9.67 20.15 24.07
N GLY A 38 -9.49 18.84 23.88
CA GLY A 38 -9.93 17.81 24.81
C GLY A 38 -10.33 16.47 24.15
N PRO A 39 -10.79 15.50 24.96
CA PRO A 39 -11.18 14.16 24.48
C PRO A 39 -12.37 14.19 23.52
N HIS A 40 -13.30 15.15 23.68
CA HIS A 40 -14.46 15.29 22.79
C HIS A 40 -14.05 15.62 21.34
N ARG A 41 -13.03 16.45 21.17
CA ARG A 41 -12.45 16.78 19.85
C ARG A 41 -11.84 15.57 19.17
N GLN A 42 -11.16 14.70 19.93
CA GLN A 42 -10.62 13.46 19.36
C GLN A 42 -11.73 12.54 18.86
N LYS A 43 -12.83 12.41 19.61
CA LYS A 43 -13.99 11.61 19.19
C LYS A 43 -14.68 12.18 17.95
N TRP A 44 -14.84 13.51 17.86
CA TRP A 44 -15.34 14.16 16.64
C TRP A 44 -14.42 13.94 15.43
N ARG A 45 -13.09 14.03 15.62
CA ARG A 45 -12.11 13.75 14.55
C ARG A 45 -12.19 12.31 14.05
N LEU A 46 -12.40 11.34 14.94
CA LEU A 46 -12.60 9.94 14.56
C LEU A 46 -13.88 9.76 13.73
N ALA A 47 -14.98 10.39 14.14
CA ALA A 47 -16.24 10.37 13.38
C ALA A 47 -16.09 11.02 12.00
N ARG A 48 -15.47 12.20 11.93
CA ARG A 48 -15.13 12.87 10.66
C ARG A 48 -14.24 12.00 9.77
N GLY A 49 -13.24 11.34 10.34
CA GLY A 49 -12.37 10.41 9.61
C GLY A 49 -13.12 9.19 9.06
N LYS A 50 -14.12 8.67 9.77
CA LYS A 50 -15.00 7.60 9.26
C LYS A 50 -15.81 8.07 8.04
N VAL A 51 -16.44 9.25 8.12
CA VAL A 51 -17.19 9.84 6.99
C VAL A 51 -16.27 10.05 5.78
N GLN A 52 -15.07 10.58 5.99
CA GLN A 52 -14.11 10.79 4.91
C GLN A 52 -13.71 9.47 4.25
N ARG A 53 -13.35 8.43 5.03
CA ARG A 53 -13.01 7.09 4.50
C ARG A 53 -14.17 6.41 3.76
N ALA A 54 -15.42 6.68 4.15
CA ALA A 54 -16.58 6.17 3.44
C ALA A 54 -16.82 6.89 2.10
N LYS A 55 -16.43 8.17 2.01
CA LYS A 55 -16.59 9.00 0.81
C LYS A 55 -15.45 8.89 -0.19
N THR A 56 -14.22 8.64 0.27
CA THR A 56 -13.11 8.27 -0.61
C THR A 56 -13.16 6.76 -0.84
N PRO A 57 -13.58 6.28 -2.02
CA PRO A 57 -13.52 4.86 -2.33
C PRO A 57 -12.06 4.46 -2.58
N SER A 58 -11.27 4.35 -1.52
CA SER A 58 -10.07 3.50 -1.55
C SER A 58 -10.54 2.06 -1.33
N LYS A 59 -11.37 1.57 -2.26
CA LYS A 59 -11.63 0.15 -2.41
C LYS A 59 -10.35 -0.43 -3.01
N ILE A 60 -9.43 -0.89 -2.16
CA ILE A 60 -8.48 -1.91 -2.58
C ILE A 60 -9.36 -3.12 -2.91
N VAL A 61 -9.64 -3.30 -4.20
CA VAL A 61 -10.25 -4.52 -4.71
C VAL A 61 -9.17 -5.58 -4.51
N ARG A 62 -9.44 -6.55 -3.64
CA ARG A 62 -8.74 -7.83 -3.66
C ARG A 62 -9.04 -8.44 -5.03
N VAL A 63 -8.11 -8.28 -5.97
CA VAL A 63 -8.13 -9.07 -7.21
C VAL A 63 -7.66 -10.46 -6.80
N GLY A 64 -8.60 -11.32 -6.43
CA GLY A 64 -8.37 -12.75 -6.46
C GLY A 64 -8.26 -13.15 -7.92
N ALA A 65 -7.04 -13.28 -8.43
CA ALA A 65 -6.81 -13.89 -9.73
C ALA A 65 -7.05 -15.41 -9.57
N GLY A 66 -8.26 -15.83 -9.89
CA GLY A 66 -8.64 -17.24 -9.97
C GLY A 66 -8.46 -17.76 -11.40
N ASN A 67 -7.87 -18.96 -11.46
CA ASN A 67 -7.81 -19.95 -12.55
C ASN A 67 -6.83 -19.70 -13.72
N ALA A 68 -6.10 -20.70 -14.23
CA ALA A 68 -5.88 -22.10 -13.84
C ALA A 68 -4.70 -22.68 -14.66
N GLU A 69 -4.01 -23.65 -14.06
CA GLU A 69 -3.31 -24.83 -14.65
C GLU A 69 -1.86 -25.04 -14.16
N ALA A 70 -1.71 -26.11 -13.36
CA ALA A 70 -0.58 -27.03 -13.09
C ALA A 70 0.85 -26.46 -12.93
N GLU A 71 1.65 -26.74 -11.88
CA GLU A 71 1.87 -27.99 -11.14
C GLU A 71 2.27 -27.71 -9.67
N GLU A 72 2.10 -28.75 -8.87
CA GLU A 72 2.40 -28.99 -7.46
C GLU A 72 3.67 -28.31 -6.87
N ALA A 73 3.50 -27.41 -5.89
CA ALA A 73 4.31 -27.32 -4.65
C ALA A 73 3.98 -26.06 -3.82
N VAL A 74 3.49 -26.31 -2.59
CA VAL A 74 3.34 -25.39 -1.46
C VAL A 74 2.31 -24.27 -1.64
N GLU A 75 1.14 -24.52 -1.07
CA GLU A 75 0.04 -23.60 -0.81
C GLU A 75 0.46 -22.49 0.18
N GLU A 76 1.35 -21.58 -0.22
CA GLU A 76 1.42 -20.25 0.40
C GLU A 76 0.27 -19.43 -0.17
N LYS A 77 -0.82 -19.32 0.60
CA LYS A 77 -1.90 -18.36 0.38
C LYS A 77 -1.27 -17.00 0.04
N SER A 78 -1.28 -16.65 -1.24
CA SER A 78 -0.60 -15.47 -1.76
C SER A 78 -1.44 -14.23 -1.47
N ASP A 79 -1.42 -13.81 -0.21
CA ASP A 79 -1.93 -12.52 0.19
C ASP A 79 -1.09 -11.45 -0.51
N GLY A 80 -1.70 -10.72 -1.46
CA GLY A 80 -1.08 -9.53 -2.06
C GLY A 80 -0.58 -8.57 -0.98
N PHE A 81 0.40 -7.72 -1.31
CA PHE A 81 1.12 -6.88 -0.34
C PHE A 81 0.18 -6.22 0.67
N GLN A 82 0.16 -6.74 1.91
CA GLN A 82 -0.72 -6.27 2.96
C GLN A 82 -0.03 -5.12 3.68
N PHE A 83 -0.51 -3.90 3.46
CA PHE A 83 -0.12 -2.77 4.29
C PHE A 83 -0.57 -3.04 5.73
N GLU A 84 0.38 -3.09 6.68
CA GLU A 84 0.11 -3.27 8.11
C GLU A 84 -0.72 -2.11 8.71
N HIS A 85 -0.86 -1.01 7.97
CA HIS A 85 -1.64 0.16 8.33
C HIS A 85 -2.67 0.40 7.22
N GLY A 86 -3.96 0.40 7.57
CA GLY A 86 -5.03 0.67 6.61
C GLY A 86 -4.84 2.00 5.87
N ALA A 87 -5.47 2.13 4.70
CA ALA A 87 -5.30 3.24 3.74
C ALA A 87 -4.96 4.58 4.40
N SER A 88 -3.77 5.12 4.11
CA SER A 88 -3.21 6.25 4.86
C SER A 88 -3.96 7.58 4.68
N GLY A 89 -4.89 7.66 3.73
CA GLY A 89 -5.68 8.86 3.42
C GLY A 89 -4.86 10.02 2.85
N LYS A 90 -3.59 9.79 2.51
CA LYS A 90 -2.73 10.77 1.85
C LYS A 90 -3.10 10.87 0.38
N THR A 91 -3.01 12.09 -0.17
CA THR A 91 -3.17 12.34 -1.61
C THR A 91 -1.79 12.34 -2.26
N TYR A 92 -1.63 11.55 -3.31
CA TYR A 92 -0.39 11.41 -4.06
C TYR A 92 -0.57 11.89 -5.50
N SER A 93 0.49 12.40 -6.12
CA SER A 93 0.47 12.74 -7.54
C SER A 93 0.97 11.53 -8.33
N VAL A 94 0.04 10.69 -8.83
CA VAL A 94 0.40 9.38 -9.42
C VAL A 94 1.46 9.50 -10.50
N ASP A 95 1.25 10.33 -11.51
CA ASP A 95 2.21 10.43 -12.63
C ASP A 95 3.53 11.09 -12.23
N ALA A 96 3.48 12.14 -11.39
CA ALA A 96 4.69 12.84 -10.98
C ALA A 96 5.54 12.00 -10.02
N ASP A 97 4.91 11.36 -9.04
CA ASP A 97 5.60 10.51 -8.06
C ASP A 97 6.12 9.23 -8.74
N PHE A 98 5.35 8.62 -9.64
CA PHE A 98 5.81 7.46 -10.39
C PHE A 98 7.04 7.81 -11.23
N ALA A 99 7.00 8.91 -12.00
CA ALA A 99 8.15 9.35 -12.79
C ALA A 99 9.36 9.64 -11.90
N LYS A 100 9.15 10.31 -10.77
CA LYS A 100 10.20 10.67 -9.81
C LYS A 100 10.88 9.45 -9.18
N PHE A 101 10.12 8.44 -8.79
CA PHE A 101 10.62 7.26 -8.08
C PHE A 101 11.09 6.14 -9.00
N THR A 102 10.83 6.24 -10.31
CA THR A 102 11.31 5.33 -11.36
C THR A 102 12.37 5.95 -12.28
N ASP A 103 12.78 7.20 -12.02
CA ASP A 103 13.85 7.89 -12.75
C ASP A 103 15.23 7.40 -12.31
N GLU A 104 15.90 6.65 -13.19
CA GLU A 104 17.25 6.12 -12.98
C GLU A 104 18.29 7.23 -12.72
N ASN A 105 18.05 8.45 -13.20
CA ASN A 105 18.94 9.59 -12.97
C ASN A 105 18.80 10.15 -11.54
N ASN A 106 17.65 9.96 -10.90
CA ASN A 106 17.39 10.40 -9.54
C ASN A 106 17.92 9.38 -8.52
N LYS A 107 19.24 9.37 -8.32
CA LYS A 107 19.93 8.43 -7.42
C LYS A 107 19.41 8.43 -5.97
N LYS A 108 18.79 9.51 -5.51
CA LYS A 108 18.32 9.63 -4.12
C LYS A 108 16.95 9.00 -3.89
N GLU A 109 16.08 9.06 -4.88
CA GLU A 109 14.67 8.69 -4.72
C GLU A 109 14.27 7.50 -5.60
N TYR A 110 15.09 7.14 -6.59
CA TYR A 110 14.93 5.93 -7.37
C TYR A 110 14.88 4.71 -6.46
N PHE A 111 13.79 3.96 -6.49
CA PHE A 111 13.54 2.90 -5.54
C PHE A 111 14.64 1.82 -5.55
N TYR A 112 15.28 1.56 -6.69
CA TYR A 112 16.43 0.65 -6.79
C TYR A 112 17.65 1.07 -5.98
N ASN A 113 17.85 2.37 -5.81
CA ASN A 113 19.03 2.93 -5.14
C ASN A 113 18.83 3.14 -3.64
N LEU A 114 17.64 2.84 -3.11
CA LEU A 114 17.41 2.89 -1.68
C LEU A 114 18.27 1.84 -0.95
N LYS A 115 18.64 2.14 0.30
CA LYS A 115 19.44 1.23 1.13
C LYS A 115 18.59 0.07 1.68
N TRP A 116 18.14 -0.83 0.81
CA TRP A 116 17.33 -1.98 1.18
C TRP A 116 18.04 -2.90 2.16
N ARG A 117 17.31 -3.36 3.18
CA ARG A 117 17.79 -4.43 4.06
C ARG A 117 17.80 -5.75 3.32
N MET A 118 18.81 -6.54 3.61
CA MET A 118 18.94 -7.90 3.09
C MET A 118 18.35 -8.91 4.09
N LYS A 119 17.53 -9.84 3.60
CA LYS A 119 17.05 -11.03 4.28
C LYS A 119 17.93 -12.21 3.84
N GLN A 120 18.45 -12.95 4.81
CA GLN A 120 19.19 -14.18 4.55
C GLN A 120 18.21 -15.29 4.16
N MET A 121 18.52 -15.99 3.07
CA MET A 121 17.78 -17.14 2.58
C MET A 121 18.57 -18.43 2.88
N PRO A 122 17.90 -19.59 2.95
CA PRO A 122 18.57 -20.88 3.01
C PRO A 122 19.59 -21.03 1.87
N GLY A 123 20.76 -21.61 2.18
CA GLY A 123 21.85 -21.74 1.21
C GLY A 123 22.77 -20.51 1.11
N GLY A 124 22.70 -19.57 2.06
CA GLY A 124 23.61 -18.42 2.13
C GLY A 124 23.34 -17.32 1.11
N ALA A 125 22.25 -17.42 0.36
CA ALA A 125 21.78 -16.36 -0.52
C ALA A 125 21.21 -15.20 0.31
N SER A 126 21.36 -13.98 -0.21
CA SER A 126 20.80 -12.77 0.40
C SER A 126 19.85 -12.12 -0.60
N MET A 127 18.62 -11.83 -0.18
CA MET A 127 17.63 -11.13 -1.00
C MET A 127 17.24 -9.82 -0.34
N LYS A 128 16.70 -8.88 -1.12
CA LYS A 128 16.08 -7.68 -0.55
C LYS A 128 14.78 -8.06 0.16
N ARG A 129 14.19 -7.09 0.84
CA ARG A 129 12.84 -7.23 1.39
C ARG A 129 11.79 -7.28 0.29
N GLU A 130 10.64 -7.87 0.61
CA GLU A 130 9.56 -8.17 -0.35
C GLU A 130 9.00 -6.91 -1.02
N GLU A 131 8.97 -5.80 -0.30
CA GLU A 131 8.59 -4.46 -0.78
C GLU A 131 9.34 -4.06 -2.06
N PHE A 132 10.64 -4.36 -2.14
CA PHE A 132 11.45 -4.03 -3.30
C PHE A 132 10.95 -4.76 -4.56
N TYR A 133 10.69 -6.06 -4.42
CA TYR A 133 10.25 -6.90 -5.53
C TYR A 133 8.81 -6.58 -5.94
N TYR A 134 7.96 -6.17 -4.98
CA TYR A 134 6.61 -5.72 -5.26
C TYR A 134 6.61 -4.42 -6.07
N LEU A 135 7.43 -3.42 -5.68
CA LEU A 135 7.63 -2.19 -6.45
C LEU A 135 8.17 -2.48 -7.85
N TYR A 136 9.10 -3.43 -7.97
CA TYR A 136 9.61 -3.87 -9.27
C TYR A 136 8.50 -4.43 -10.18
N GLY A 137 7.68 -5.36 -9.67
CA GLY A 137 6.59 -5.95 -10.46
C GLY A 137 5.59 -4.89 -10.96
N LEU A 138 5.24 -3.93 -10.10
CA LEU A 138 4.35 -2.82 -10.46
C LEU A 138 4.97 -1.87 -11.49
N GLU A 139 6.26 -1.57 -11.38
CA GLU A 139 6.97 -0.77 -12.37
C GLU A 139 6.98 -1.48 -13.73
N GLN A 140 7.31 -2.78 -13.77
CA GLN A 140 7.34 -3.55 -15.01
C GLN A 140 5.96 -3.65 -15.65
N GLN A 141 4.92 -3.90 -14.86
CA GLN A 141 3.54 -3.91 -15.37
C GLN A 141 3.13 -2.53 -15.91
N ALA A 142 3.51 -1.45 -15.24
CA ALA A 142 3.21 -0.09 -15.68
C ALA A 142 3.95 0.34 -16.96
N LYS A 143 5.19 -0.13 -17.16
CA LYS A 143 6.04 0.23 -18.30
C LYS A 143 5.87 -0.71 -19.49
N ASN A 144 5.83 -2.01 -19.22
CA ASN A 144 5.94 -3.07 -20.22
C ASN A 144 4.65 -3.89 -20.37
N GLY A 145 3.68 -3.73 -19.46
CA GLY A 145 2.46 -4.54 -19.43
C GLY A 145 2.73 -5.97 -18.94
N ASP A 146 1.94 -6.92 -19.41
CA ASP A 146 1.99 -8.31 -18.98
C ASP A 146 3.36 -8.96 -19.25
N ASN A 147 3.81 -9.75 -18.28
CA ASN A 147 5.04 -10.52 -18.40
C ASN A 147 4.85 -11.65 -19.43
N ASN A 148 5.73 -11.65 -20.44
CA ASN A 148 5.82 -12.69 -21.48
C ASN A 148 7.21 -13.33 -21.53
N THR A 149 8.05 -13.07 -20.53
CA THR A 149 9.42 -13.57 -20.47
C THR A 149 9.49 -14.91 -19.75
N GLU A 150 10.49 -15.71 -20.07
CA GLU A 150 10.73 -16.98 -19.36
C GLU A 150 11.27 -16.73 -17.95
N ARG A 151 10.87 -17.59 -17.01
CA ARG A 151 11.33 -17.49 -15.63
C ARG A 151 12.84 -17.76 -15.54
N PRO A 152 13.65 -16.84 -15.00
CA PRO A 152 15.09 -17.05 -14.88
C PRO A 152 15.38 -18.20 -13.89
N MET A 153 16.25 -19.12 -14.29
CA MET A 153 16.60 -20.29 -13.46
C MET A 153 17.98 -20.17 -12.81
N TRP A 154 18.95 -19.62 -13.54
CA TRP A 154 20.37 -19.57 -13.17
C TRP A 154 20.89 -18.15 -13.23
N ALA A 155 21.75 -17.79 -12.27
CA ALA A 155 22.42 -16.50 -12.26
C ALA A 155 23.60 -16.50 -13.23
N GLU A 156 23.97 -15.32 -13.73
CA GLU A 156 25.06 -15.14 -14.70
C GLU A 156 26.41 -15.73 -14.22
N ARG A 157 26.65 -15.69 -12.91
CA ARG A 157 27.90 -16.19 -12.28
C ARG A 157 27.84 -17.67 -11.86
N GLY A 158 26.79 -18.40 -12.27
CA GLY A 158 26.49 -19.74 -11.79
C GLY A 158 25.81 -19.71 -10.41
N GLY A 159 24.94 -20.70 -10.17
CA GLY A 159 24.07 -20.76 -8.98
C GLY A 159 22.62 -20.36 -9.26
N LEU A 160 21.73 -20.64 -8.31
CA LEU A 160 20.29 -20.38 -8.45
C LEU A 160 20.00 -18.87 -8.37
N ASP A 161 19.28 -18.33 -9.35
CA ASP A 161 18.93 -16.90 -9.38
C ASP A 161 17.71 -16.57 -8.52
N PHE A 162 17.90 -16.47 -7.20
CA PHE A 162 16.81 -16.11 -6.29
C PHE A 162 16.24 -14.70 -6.57
N GLU A 163 17.09 -13.71 -6.87
CA GLU A 163 16.66 -12.32 -7.08
C GLU A 163 15.89 -12.15 -8.41
N GLY A 164 16.38 -12.76 -9.49
CA GLY A 164 15.68 -12.77 -10.77
C GLY A 164 14.37 -13.55 -10.70
N ARG A 165 14.34 -14.70 -10.02
CA ARG A 165 13.10 -15.48 -9.83
C ARG A 165 12.04 -14.68 -9.10
N GLU A 166 12.41 -13.97 -8.04
CA GLU A 166 11.47 -13.19 -7.25
C GLU A 166 10.96 -11.97 -8.05
N ARG A 167 11.85 -11.27 -8.75
CA ARG A 167 11.49 -10.18 -9.67
C ARG A 167 10.48 -10.64 -10.73
N TRP A 168 10.78 -11.75 -11.38
CA TRP A 168 9.90 -12.34 -12.39
C TRP A 168 8.57 -12.77 -11.78
N ALA A 169 8.59 -13.40 -10.60
CA ALA A 169 7.38 -13.86 -9.93
C ALA A 169 6.46 -12.69 -9.54
N GLN A 170 7.00 -11.58 -9.05
CA GLN A 170 6.20 -10.40 -8.73
C GLN A 170 5.65 -9.72 -9.98
N TRP A 171 6.37 -9.70 -11.10
CA TRP A 171 5.84 -9.17 -12.35
C TRP A 171 4.73 -10.07 -12.91
N GLU A 172 4.91 -11.39 -12.93
CA GLU A 172 3.87 -12.35 -13.35
C GLU A 172 2.60 -12.24 -12.50
N ARG A 173 2.73 -11.95 -11.19
CA ARG A 173 1.59 -11.72 -10.30
C ARG A 173 0.75 -10.50 -10.67
N MET A 174 1.32 -9.52 -11.37
CA MET A 174 0.61 -8.31 -11.81
C MET A 174 -0.09 -8.46 -13.16
N LYS A 175 0.00 -9.64 -13.79
CA LYS A 175 -0.58 -9.91 -15.10
C LYS A 175 -2.09 -9.61 -15.15
N GLY A 176 -2.52 -8.95 -16.21
CA GLY A 176 -3.89 -8.46 -16.38
C GLY A 176 -4.20 -7.15 -15.66
N MET A 177 -3.25 -6.57 -14.91
CA MET A 177 -3.41 -5.25 -14.30
C MET A 177 -3.14 -4.15 -15.32
N ASP A 178 -4.05 -3.18 -15.42
CA ASP A 178 -3.87 -2.01 -16.27
C ASP A 178 -2.72 -1.10 -15.81
N ALA A 179 -2.04 -0.46 -16.76
CA ALA A 179 -0.88 0.38 -16.49
C ALA A 179 -1.18 1.56 -15.55
N ALA A 180 -2.36 2.20 -15.65
CA ALA A 180 -2.72 3.30 -14.76
C ALA A 180 -2.95 2.79 -13.32
N THR A 181 -3.50 1.59 -13.18
CA THR A 181 -3.70 0.94 -11.89
C THR A 181 -2.37 0.53 -11.25
N ALA A 182 -1.45 -0.01 -12.06
CA ALA A 182 -0.10 -0.37 -11.62
C ALA A 182 0.69 0.85 -11.12
N LYS A 183 0.65 1.98 -11.84
CA LYS A 183 1.27 3.24 -11.39
C LYS A 183 0.71 3.73 -10.06
N LYS A 184 -0.62 3.71 -9.92
CA LYS A 184 -1.29 4.14 -8.69
C LYS A 184 -0.82 3.29 -7.51
N HIS A 185 -0.84 1.95 -7.67
CA HIS A 185 -0.36 1.05 -6.63
C HIS A 185 1.12 1.23 -6.33
N PHE A 186 1.96 1.47 -7.34
CA PHE A 186 3.39 1.73 -7.12
C PHE A 186 3.59 2.92 -6.18
N VAL A 187 2.90 4.03 -6.47
CA VAL A 187 3.02 5.27 -5.68
C VAL A 187 2.49 5.08 -4.27
N GLU A 188 1.35 4.38 -4.12
CA GLU A 188 0.80 4.02 -2.81
C GLU A 188 1.80 3.18 -2.00
N VAL A 189 2.35 2.13 -2.60
CA VAL A 189 3.34 1.26 -1.95
C VAL A 189 4.56 2.05 -1.53
N TYR A 190 5.14 2.84 -2.44
CA TYR A 190 6.37 3.59 -2.18
C TYR A 190 6.25 4.56 -0.99
N HIS A 191 5.09 5.20 -0.84
CA HIS A 191 4.85 6.15 0.26
C HIS A 191 4.48 5.47 1.59
N GLU A 192 3.94 4.26 1.54
CA GLU A 192 3.34 3.60 2.71
C GLU A 192 4.16 2.43 3.26
N PHE A 193 5.13 1.90 2.52
CA PHE A 193 5.97 0.81 3.04
C PHE A 193 6.76 1.22 4.29
N ASP A 194 6.95 0.28 5.22
CA ASP A 194 7.68 0.54 6.45
C ASP A 194 9.18 0.70 6.16
N ARG A 195 9.59 1.96 5.96
CA ARG A 195 10.99 2.31 5.70
C ARG A 195 11.94 1.83 6.78
N LYS A 196 11.52 1.72 8.05
CA LYS A 196 12.40 1.27 9.14
C LYS A 196 12.67 -0.23 9.05
N LYS A 197 11.65 -1.01 8.66
CA LYS A 197 11.77 -2.46 8.43
C LYS A 197 12.43 -2.81 7.09
N ALA A 198 12.16 -2.01 6.07
CA ALA A 198 12.59 -2.29 4.70
C ALA A 198 13.97 -1.72 4.37
N LEU A 199 14.36 -0.59 4.95
CA LEU A 199 15.63 0.09 4.67
C LEU A 199 16.57 0.07 5.88
N TYR A 200 17.88 0.07 5.64
CA TYR A 200 18.86 0.39 6.67
C TYR A 200 18.60 1.82 7.16
N ALA A 201 18.64 2.00 8.48
CA ALA A 201 18.45 3.32 9.08
C ALA A 201 19.53 4.30 8.56
N PHE A 202 19.12 5.56 8.41
CA PHE A 202 20.03 6.68 8.18
C PHE A 202 20.49 7.25 9.50
#